data_AF-A0A285JFJ8-F1
#
_entry.id   AF-A0A285JFJ8-F1
#
_cell.length_a   1.000
_cell.length_b   1.000
_cell.length_c   1.000
_cell.angle_alpha   90.00
_cell.angle_beta   90.00
_cell.angle_gamma   90.00
#
_symmetry.space_group_name_H-M   'P 1'
#
loop_
_entity.id
_entity.type
_entity.pdbx_description
1 polymer ?
#
loop_
_entity_poly.entity_id
_entity_poly.type
_entity_poly.pdbx_seq_one_letter_code
_entity_poly.pdbx_strand_id
1 'polypeptide(L)'
;MSTDEWTRWRREVFGDPYLVHHNGPDFTGLLTAVRADPRSVERMLRAGLYAGDPLAAQSFTALAAAGRAPADAVSYLRGALHGAAGEMRIRTAEALYAITGDPSWSRPIVGVLNAATSEFARLDAAIALARFPPDSAVVAALAAAVSDPEYLVRYHAASTLLRYAGDRRPPERVPALFDRLTAAAEELWRSAADELAARVRSA
;
A
#
# COMPACT_ATOMS: atom_id res chain seq x y z
N MET A 1 -2.14 16.91 -22.39
CA MET A 1 -2.03 17.57 -21.07
C MET A 1 -0.63 17.33 -20.58
N SER A 2 0.10 18.35 -20.13
CA SER A 2 1.53 18.20 -19.83
C SER A 2 1.78 17.80 -18.38
N THR A 3 2.89 17.11 -18.14
CA THR A 3 3.41 16.78 -16.80
C THR A 3 3.60 18.05 -15.94
N ASP A 4 3.81 19.20 -16.58
CA ASP A 4 4.00 20.49 -15.89
C ASP A 4 2.72 21.00 -15.23
N GLU A 5 1.56 20.78 -15.87
CA GLU A 5 0.26 21.15 -15.30
C GLU A 5 -0.03 20.33 -14.03
N TRP A 6 0.23 19.02 -14.08
CA TRP A 6 0.16 18.15 -12.91
C TRP A 6 1.09 18.62 -11.80
N THR A 7 2.36 18.88 -12.11
CA THR A 7 3.38 19.24 -11.11
C THR A 7 3.01 20.53 -10.37
N ARG A 8 2.52 21.53 -11.10
CA ARG A 8 2.03 22.78 -10.51
C ARG A 8 0.84 22.55 -9.59
N TRP A 9 -0.20 21.89 -10.11
CA TRP A 9 -1.42 21.61 -9.36
C TRP A 9 -1.16 20.76 -8.11
N ARG A 10 -0.28 19.75 -8.22
CA ARG A 10 0.16 18.92 -7.10
C ARG A 10 0.76 19.76 -5.98
N ARG A 11 1.62 20.73 -6.31
CA ARG A 11 2.22 21.62 -5.32
C ARG A 11 1.18 22.52 -4.65
N GLU A 12 0.19 23.01 -5.39
CA GLU A 12 -0.89 23.84 -4.86
C GLU A 12 -1.82 23.05 -3.93
N VAL A 13 -2.12 21.79 -4.26
CA VAL A 13 -3.12 20.98 -3.54
C VAL A 13 -2.54 20.20 -2.37
N PHE A 14 -1.32 19.68 -2.49
CA PHE A 14 -0.69 18.84 -1.48
C PHE A 14 0.49 19.51 -0.78
N GLY A 15 0.93 20.69 -1.26
CA GLY A 15 2.08 21.41 -0.73
C GLY A 15 3.42 20.96 -1.31
N ASP A 16 4.49 21.21 -0.56
CA ASP A 16 5.86 20.98 -1.06
C ASP A 16 6.14 19.47 -1.28
N PRO A 17 6.67 19.06 -2.46
CA PRO A 17 6.99 17.66 -2.75
C PRO A 17 7.90 16.97 -1.74
N TYR A 18 8.87 17.69 -1.16
CA TYR A 18 9.77 17.15 -0.14
C TYR A 18 8.99 16.82 1.14
N LEU A 19 8.13 17.75 1.59
CA LEU A 19 7.30 17.53 2.76
C LEU A 19 6.30 16.40 2.53
N VAL A 20 5.70 16.30 1.35
CA VAL A 20 4.79 15.21 0.99
C VAL A 20 5.50 13.85 1.03
N HIS A 21 6.76 13.78 0.59
CA HIS A 21 7.54 12.55 0.65
C HIS A 21 7.87 12.13 2.08
N HIS A 22 8.24 13.08 2.94
CA HIS A 22 8.66 12.77 4.31
C HIS A 22 7.52 12.59 5.32
N ASN A 23 6.46 13.38 5.19
CA ASN A 23 5.35 13.39 6.15
C ASN A 23 4.12 12.63 5.65
N GLY A 24 4.15 12.21 4.38
CA GLY A 24 2.97 11.75 3.67
C GLY A 24 2.10 12.92 3.17
N PRO A 25 1.17 12.65 2.24
CA PRO A 25 0.29 13.68 1.70
C PRO A 25 -0.81 14.08 2.69
N ASP A 26 -1.04 15.39 2.80
CA ASP A 26 -2.28 15.95 3.37
C ASP A 26 -3.35 16.05 2.28
N PHE A 27 -4.48 15.37 2.48
CA PHE A 27 -5.58 15.34 1.53
C PHE A 27 -6.61 16.47 1.75
N THR A 28 -6.42 17.35 2.72
CA THR A 28 -7.35 18.46 3.02
C THR A 28 -7.54 19.38 1.81
N GLY A 29 -6.46 19.72 1.11
CA GLY A 29 -6.50 20.50 -0.12
C GLY A 29 -7.27 19.78 -1.23
N LEU A 30 -7.01 18.48 -1.43
CA LEU A 30 -7.71 17.65 -2.42
C LEU A 30 -9.22 17.61 -2.15
N LEU A 31 -9.62 17.38 -0.91
CA LEU A 31 -11.03 17.30 -0.51
C LEU A 31 -11.75 18.65 -0.60
N THR A 32 -11.01 19.75 -0.50
CA THR A 32 -11.56 21.10 -0.76
C THR A 32 -11.71 21.34 -2.25
N ALA A 33 -10.69 21.01 -3.04
CA ALA A 33 -10.71 21.16 -4.50
C ALA A 33 -11.83 20.32 -5.15
N VAL A 34 -12.05 19.08 -4.71
CA VAL A 34 -13.08 18.21 -5.32
C VAL A 34 -14.49 18.69 -5.01
N ARG A 35 -14.70 19.44 -3.92
CA ARG A 35 -16.00 20.07 -3.62
C ARG A 35 -16.26 21.29 -4.50
N ALA A 36 -15.21 22.03 -4.85
CA ALA A 36 -15.31 23.22 -5.69
C ALA A 36 -15.44 22.85 -7.18
N ASP A 37 -14.60 21.95 -7.68
CA ASP A 37 -14.61 21.53 -9.09
C ASP A 37 -14.15 20.06 -9.23
N PRO A 38 -15.09 19.09 -9.13
CA PRO A 38 -14.78 17.67 -9.27
C PRO A 38 -14.15 17.32 -10.63
N ARG A 39 -14.56 18.00 -11.71
CA ARG A 39 -14.08 17.71 -13.08
C ARG A 39 -12.63 18.14 -13.25
N SER A 40 -12.26 19.28 -12.67
CA SER A 40 -10.86 19.72 -12.66
C SER A 40 -9.97 18.77 -11.86
N VAL A 41 -10.43 18.32 -10.68
CA VAL A 41 -9.70 17.33 -9.88
C VAL A 41 -9.53 16.02 -10.65
N GLU A 42 -10.60 15.46 -11.21
CA GLU A 42 -10.52 14.23 -12.01
C GLU A 42 -9.52 14.37 -13.16
N ARG A 43 -9.60 15.49 -13.89
CA ARG A 43 -8.67 15.78 -14.98
C ARG A 43 -7.22 15.81 -14.51
N MET A 44 -6.93 16.49 -13.38
CA MET A 44 -5.57 16.57 -12.83
C MET A 44 -5.05 15.22 -12.35
N LEU A 45 -5.87 14.45 -11.61
CA LEU A 45 -5.48 13.11 -11.16
C LEU A 45 -5.19 12.19 -12.34
N ARG A 46 -5.94 12.28 -13.44
CA ARG A 46 -5.64 11.51 -14.67
C ARG A 46 -4.30 11.89 -15.29
N ALA A 47 -3.91 13.17 -15.26
CA ALA A 47 -2.55 13.55 -15.68
C ALA A 47 -1.48 12.99 -14.74
N GLY A 48 -1.70 13.01 -13.43
CA GLY A 48 -0.77 12.42 -12.47
C GLY A 48 -0.60 10.90 -12.68
N LEU A 49 -1.70 10.18 -12.95
CA LEU A 49 -1.65 8.76 -13.33
C LEU A 49 -0.85 8.54 -14.62
N TYR A 50 -1.04 9.39 -15.65
CA TYR A 50 -0.28 9.33 -16.89
C TYR A 50 1.21 9.64 -16.70
N ALA A 51 1.54 10.55 -15.77
CA ALA A 51 2.91 10.87 -15.38
C ALA A 51 3.55 9.79 -14.49
N GLY A 52 2.80 8.75 -14.08
CA GLY A 52 3.29 7.68 -13.21
C GLY A 52 3.51 8.10 -11.76
N ASP A 53 2.86 9.18 -11.30
CA ASP A 53 2.98 9.67 -9.92
C ASP A 53 2.08 8.86 -8.97
N PRO A 54 2.64 8.11 -7.99
CA PRO A 54 1.85 7.32 -7.04
C PRO A 54 0.88 8.15 -6.21
N LEU A 55 1.17 9.45 -5.99
CA LEU A 55 0.28 10.34 -5.25
C LEU A 55 -1.08 10.51 -5.95
N ALA A 56 -1.08 10.49 -7.29
CA ALA A 56 -2.31 10.57 -8.06
C ALA A 56 -3.19 9.34 -7.82
N ALA A 57 -2.60 8.14 -7.79
CA ALA A 57 -3.30 6.91 -7.44
C ALA A 57 -3.79 6.94 -5.98
N GLN A 58 -2.93 7.32 -5.04
CA GLN A 58 -3.26 7.41 -3.61
C GLN A 58 -4.41 8.40 -3.33
N SER A 59 -4.51 9.47 -4.12
CA SER A 59 -5.60 10.45 -4.03
C SER A 59 -6.97 9.82 -4.23
N PHE A 60 -7.09 8.79 -5.08
CA PHE A 60 -8.37 8.08 -5.26
C PHE A 60 -8.79 7.30 -4.02
N THR A 61 -7.86 6.80 -3.21
CA THR A 61 -8.16 6.20 -1.90
C THR A 61 -8.80 7.23 -0.96
N ALA A 62 -8.23 8.45 -0.90
CA ALA A 62 -8.78 9.53 -0.09
C ALA A 62 -10.17 9.99 -0.59
N LEU A 63 -10.35 10.09 -1.90
CA LEU A 63 -11.65 10.42 -2.50
C LEU A 63 -12.69 9.32 -2.24
N ALA A 64 -12.32 8.05 -2.31
CA ALA A 64 -13.21 6.93 -2.00
C ALA A 64 -13.68 6.97 -0.55
N ALA A 65 -12.76 7.17 0.41
CA ALA A 65 -13.09 7.31 1.83
C ALA A 65 -14.04 8.48 2.11
N ALA A 66 -13.99 9.55 1.30
CA ALA A 66 -14.88 10.70 1.40
C ALA A 66 -16.20 10.55 0.62
N GLY A 67 -16.43 9.42 -0.07
CA GLY A 67 -17.60 9.24 -0.96
C GLY A 67 -17.58 10.17 -2.18
N ARG A 68 -16.38 10.56 -2.65
CA ARG A 68 -16.14 11.51 -3.74
C ARG A 68 -15.32 10.93 -4.90
N ALA A 69 -15.12 9.61 -4.93
CA ALA A 69 -14.45 8.98 -6.06
C ALA A 69 -15.26 9.19 -7.36
N PRO A 70 -14.62 9.60 -8.48
CA PRO A 70 -15.29 9.68 -9.77
C PRO A 70 -15.87 8.33 -10.20
N ALA A 71 -17.04 8.33 -10.85
CA ALA A 71 -17.72 7.10 -11.27
C ALA A 71 -16.83 6.20 -12.16
N ASP A 72 -16.04 6.81 -13.05
CA ASP A 72 -15.17 6.09 -13.99
C ASP A 72 -13.76 5.81 -13.43
N ALA A 73 -13.50 6.09 -12.15
CA ALA A 73 -12.17 5.97 -11.55
C ALA A 73 -11.54 4.56 -11.73
N VAL A 74 -12.36 3.51 -11.66
CA VAL A 74 -11.91 2.12 -11.87
C VAL A 74 -11.28 1.93 -13.25
N SER A 75 -11.81 2.56 -14.29
CA SER A 75 -11.30 2.44 -15.66
C SER A 75 -9.89 3.03 -15.77
N TYR A 76 -9.71 4.25 -15.26
CA TYR A 76 -8.41 4.95 -15.31
C TYR A 76 -7.34 4.25 -14.48
N LEU A 77 -7.70 3.78 -13.28
CA LEU A 77 -6.77 3.06 -12.39
C LEU A 77 -6.37 1.70 -12.97
N ARG A 78 -7.29 0.96 -13.60
CA ARG A 78 -6.94 -0.26 -14.33
C ARG A 78 -5.97 0.02 -15.48
N GLY A 79 -6.20 1.10 -16.23
CA GLY A 79 -5.28 1.56 -17.26
C GLY A 79 -3.87 1.85 -16.72
N ALA A 80 -3.78 2.58 -15.60
CA ALA A 80 -2.52 2.92 -14.95
C ALA A 80 -1.77 1.68 -14.41
N LEU A 81 -2.50 0.64 -13.99
CA LEU A 81 -1.91 -0.57 -13.42
C LEU A 81 -1.08 -1.38 -14.43
N HIS A 82 -1.43 -1.35 -15.73
CA HIS A 82 -0.76 -2.17 -16.76
C HIS A 82 0.74 -1.89 -16.92
N GLY A 83 1.20 -0.68 -16.62
CA GLY A 83 2.63 -0.31 -16.65
C GLY A 83 3.24 -0.01 -15.28
N ALA A 84 2.43 -0.05 -14.22
CA ALA A 84 2.87 0.34 -12.89
C ALA A 84 3.85 -0.68 -12.28
N ALA A 85 4.85 -0.20 -11.53
CA ALA A 85 5.77 -1.00 -10.72
C ALA A 85 5.96 -0.35 -9.34
N GLY A 86 6.52 -1.11 -8.38
CA GLY A 86 6.82 -0.61 -7.04
C GLY A 86 5.64 0.11 -6.39
N GLU A 87 5.90 1.31 -5.85
CA GLU A 87 4.90 2.13 -5.16
C GLU A 87 3.69 2.47 -6.05
N MET A 88 3.88 2.80 -7.33
CA MET A 88 2.76 3.12 -8.23
C MET A 88 1.80 1.93 -8.34
N ARG A 89 2.33 0.70 -8.41
CA ARG A 89 1.52 -0.52 -8.46
C ARG A 89 0.76 -0.73 -7.15
N ILE A 90 1.41 -0.49 -6.02
CA ILE A 90 0.81 -0.60 -4.67
C ILE A 90 -0.34 0.41 -4.52
N ARG A 91 -0.09 1.70 -4.72
CA ARG A 91 -1.09 2.77 -4.55
C ARG A 91 -2.28 2.62 -5.49
N THR A 92 -2.04 2.16 -6.73
CA THR A 92 -3.11 1.90 -7.70
C THR A 92 -4.01 0.75 -7.24
N ALA A 93 -3.42 -0.33 -6.70
CA ALA A 93 -4.16 -1.46 -6.17
C ALA A 93 -4.96 -1.09 -4.89
N GLU A 94 -4.38 -0.31 -3.98
CA GLU A 94 -5.09 0.22 -2.80
C GLU A 94 -6.27 1.10 -3.19
N ALA A 95 -6.10 1.97 -4.19
CA ALA A 95 -7.19 2.82 -4.68
C ALA A 95 -8.32 2.01 -5.32
N LEU A 96 -7.99 1.00 -6.12
CA LEU A 96 -8.96 0.08 -6.71
C LEU A 96 -9.74 -0.68 -5.63
N TYR A 97 -9.07 -1.15 -4.59
CA TYR A 97 -9.72 -1.78 -3.44
C TYR A 97 -10.65 -0.81 -2.70
N ALA A 98 -10.19 0.41 -2.41
CA ALA A 98 -10.99 1.40 -1.70
C ALA A 98 -12.27 1.79 -2.46
N ILE A 99 -12.24 1.81 -3.79
CA ILE A 99 -13.40 2.14 -4.63
C ILE A 99 -14.35 0.94 -4.79
N THR A 100 -13.80 -0.26 -4.98
CA THR A 100 -14.61 -1.44 -5.38
C THR A 100 -14.98 -2.35 -4.23
N GLY A 101 -14.23 -2.32 -3.13
CA GLY A 101 -14.31 -3.29 -2.05
C GLY A 101 -13.84 -4.69 -2.43
N ASP A 102 -13.30 -4.90 -3.65
CA ASP A 102 -12.87 -6.20 -4.13
C ASP A 102 -11.49 -6.57 -3.56
N PRO A 103 -11.39 -7.56 -2.65
CA PRO A 103 -10.13 -7.95 -2.04
C PRO A 103 -9.13 -8.55 -3.04
N SER A 104 -9.56 -8.91 -4.26
CA SER A 104 -8.66 -9.44 -5.30
C SER A 104 -7.58 -8.44 -5.74
N TRP A 105 -7.78 -7.15 -5.44
CA TRP A 105 -6.78 -6.10 -5.64
C TRP A 105 -5.58 -6.22 -4.68
N SER A 106 -5.54 -7.19 -3.76
CA SER A 106 -4.31 -7.52 -3.03
C SER A 106 -3.25 -8.16 -3.95
N ARG A 107 -3.66 -8.82 -5.04
CA ARG A 107 -2.76 -9.61 -5.92
C ARG A 107 -1.60 -8.79 -6.53
N PRO A 108 -1.81 -7.57 -7.07
CA PRO A 108 -0.70 -6.76 -7.54
C PRO A 108 0.31 -6.42 -6.44
N ILE A 109 -0.15 -6.22 -5.20
CA ILE A 109 0.70 -5.90 -4.04
C ILE A 109 1.50 -7.14 -3.61
N VAL A 110 0.86 -8.32 -3.58
CA VAL A 110 1.56 -9.61 -3.40
C VAL A 110 2.65 -9.79 -4.45
N GLY A 111 2.39 -9.42 -5.71
CA GLY A 111 3.40 -9.44 -6.77
C GLY A 111 4.60 -8.54 -6.48
N VAL A 112 4.39 -7.35 -5.89
CA VAL A 112 5.48 -6.47 -5.46
C VAL A 112 6.25 -7.07 -4.29
N LEU A 113 5.56 -7.59 -3.27
CA LEU A 113 6.18 -8.21 -2.10
C LEU A 113 7.12 -9.38 -2.51
N ASN A 114 6.69 -10.21 -3.46
CA ASN A 114 7.43 -11.41 -3.84
C ASN A 114 8.59 -11.15 -4.83
N ALA A 115 8.53 -10.09 -5.63
CA ALA A 115 9.42 -9.95 -6.79
C ALA A 115 10.17 -8.61 -6.88
N ALA A 116 9.87 -7.64 -6.01
CA ALA A 116 10.58 -6.37 -6.07
C ALA A 116 12.03 -6.50 -5.56
N THR A 117 12.96 -5.99 -6.35
CA THR A 117 14.39 -5.93 -5.99
C THR A 117 14.63 -4.97 -4.83
N SER A 118 13.97 -3.81 -4.83
CA SER A 118 14.06 -2.81 -3.77
C SER A 118 13.41 -3.29 -2.48
N GLU A 119 14.14 -3.28 -1.37
CA GLU A 119 13.56 -3.60 -0.06
C GLU A 119 12.49 -2.59 0.37
N PHE A 120 12.60 -1.32 -0.02
CA PHE A 120 11.59 -0.31 0.25
C PHE A 120 10.25 -0.64 -0.42
N ALA A 121 10.28 -1.19 -1.63
CA ALA A 121 9.05 -1.61 -2.32
C ALA A 121 8.44 -2.87 -1.66
N ARG A 122 9.25 -3.83 -1.23
CA ARG A 122 8.75 -5.00 -0.47
C ARG A 122 8.20 -4.59 0.89
N LEU A 123 8.87 -3.67 1.59
CA LEU A 123 8.42 -3.07 2.84
C LEU A 123 7.07 -2.37 2.68
N ASP A 124 6.93 -1.47 1.70
CA ASP A 124 5.66 -0.77 1.44
C ASP A 124 4.55 -1.77 1.07
N ALA A 125 4.86 -2.83 0.32
CA ALA A 125 3.90 -3.89 0.03
C ALA A 125 3.44 -4.62 1.30
N ALA A 126 4.36 -5.00 2.20
CA ALA A 126 4.03 -5.66 3.47
C ALA A 126 3.14 -4.78 4.37
N ILE A 127 3.38 -3.47 4.39
CA ILE A 127 2.56 -2.48 5.10
C ILE A 127 1.17 -2.35 4.45
N ALA A 128 1.13 -2.20 3.12
CA ALA A 128 -0.11 -2.00 2.36
C ALA A 128 -1.08 -3.17 2.50
N LEU A 129 -0.57 -4.41 2.51
CA LEU A 129 -1.39 -5.62 2.67
C LEU A 129 -2.21 -5.61 3.96
N ALA A 130 -1.78 -4.92 5.03
CA ALA A 130 -2.58 -4.80 6.26
C ALA A 130 -3.94 -4.11 6.08
N ARG A 131 -4.15 -3.39 4.97
CA ARG A 131 -5.44 -2.76 4.63
C ARG A 131 -6.43 -3.73 3.99
N PHE A 132 -5.98 -4.89 3.55
CA PHE A 132 -6.79 -5.92 2.92
C PHE A 132 -7.23 -6.96 3.95
N PRO A 133 -8.38 -7.63 3.75
CA PRO A 133 -8.74 -8.78 4.57
C PRO A 133 -7.75 -9.93 4.32
N PRO A 134 -7.59 -10.86 5.29
CA PRO A 134 -6.76 -12.03 5.09
C PRO A 134 -7.31 -12.89 3.95
N ASP A 135 -6.44 -13.26 3.02
CA ASP A 135 -6.66 -14.29 2.01
C ASP A 135 -5.48 -15.27 2.05
N SER A 136 -5.70 -16.52 1.63
CA SER A 136 -4.66 -17.54 1.60
C SER A 136 -3.38 -17.13 0.85
N ALA A 137 -3.49 -16.42 -0.27
CA ALA A 137 -2.35 -15.99 -1.07
C ALA A 137 -1.58 -14.85 -0.39
N VAL A 138 -2.28 -13.87 0.18
CA VAL A 138 -1.70 -12.79 0.99
C VAL A 138 -1.02 -13.36 2.22
N VAL A 139 -1.66 -14.27 2.96
CA VAL A 139 -1.08 -14.90 4.15
C VAL A 139 0.19 -15.67 3.80
N ALA A 140 0.17 -16.45 2.71
CA ALA A 140 1.35 -17.18 2.25
C ALA A 140 2.49 -16.24 1.84
N ALA A 141 2.18 -15.16 1.11
CA ALA A 141 3.18 -14.17 0.70
C ALA A 141 3.80 -13.43 1.90
N LEU A 142 2.98 -13.03 2.87
CA LEU A 142 3.46 -12.41 4.10
C LEU A 142 4.30 -13.39 4.93
N ALA A 143 3.90 -14.65 5.04
CA ALA A 143 4.69 -15.66 5.74
C ALA A 143 6.06 -15.86 5.09
N ALA A 144 6.12 -15.91 3.76
CA ALA A 144 7.39 -15.92 3.04
C ALA A 144 8.23 -14.66 3.34
N ALA A 145 7.60 -13.48 3.36
CA ALA A 145 8.27 -12.21 3.68
C ALA A 145 8.73 -12.08 5.14
N VAL A 146 8.19 -12.87 6.07
CA VAL A 146 8.77 -12.99 7.44
C VAL A 146 10.17 -13.60 7.41
N SER A 147 10.57 -14.26 6.31
CA SER A 147 11.92 -14.76 6.09
C SER A 147 12.76 -13.88 5.14
N ASP A 148 12.32 -12.65 4.84
CA ASP A 148 13.07 -11.72 3.99
C ASP A 148 14.44 -11.37 4.62
N PRO A 149 15.52 -11.20 3.82
CA PRO A 149 16.81 -10.76 4.36
C PRO A 149 16.74 -9.42 5.10
N GLU A 150 15.79 -8.55 4.72
CA GLU A 150 15.67 -7.22 5.31
C GLU A 150 14.74 -7.20 6.52
N TYR A 151 15.30 -6.76 7.65
CA TYR A 151 14.62 -6.78 8.93
C TYR A 151 13.28 -6.03 8.92
N LEU A 152 13.22 -4.87 8.27
CA LEU A 152 11.98 -4.08 8.22
C LEU A 152 10.89 -4.81 7.42
N VAL A 153 11.25 -5.54 6.36
CA VAL A 153 10.28 -6.36 5.61
C VAL A 153 9.75 -7.48 6.51
N ARG A 154 10.64 -8.20 7.22
CA ARG A 154 10.24 -9.24 8.18
C ARG A 154 9.30 -8.70 9.25
N TYR A 155 9.68 -7.58 9.86
CA TYR A 155 8.93 -6.94 10.93
C TYR A 155 7.51 -6.55 10.48
N HIS A 156 7.38 -5.89 9.33
CA HIS A 156 6.08 -5.44 8.86
C HIS A 156 5.22 -6.59 8.32
N ALA A 157 5.82 -7.61 7.71
CA ALA A 157 5.09 -8.82 7.34
C ALA A 157 4.53 -9.54 8.59
N ALA A 158 5.35 -9.68 9.64
CA ALA A 158 4.92 -10.27 10.90
C ALA A 158 3.83 -9.44 11.60
N SER A 159 3.97 -8.11 11.59
CA SER A 159 2.97 -7.17 12.13
C SER A 159 1.61 -7.33 11.43
N THR A 160 1.60 -7.49 10.11
CA THR A 160 0.37 -7.74 9.34
C THR A 160 -0.24 -9.09 9.69
N LEU A 161 0.55 -10.16 9.81
CA LEU A 161 0.04 -11.48 10.21
C LEU A 161 -0.51 -11.50 11.65
N LEU A 162 0.13 -10.81 12.60
CA LEU A 162 -0.39 -10.64 13.95
C LEU A 162 -1.77 -9.97 13.93
N ARG A 163 -1.92 -8.90 13.15
CA ARG A 163 -3.21 -8.20 13.00
C ARG A 163 -4.30 -9.11 12.44
N TYR A 164 -3.98 -9.94 11.46
CA TYR A 164 -4.91 -10.92 10.90
C TYR A 164 -5.31 -11.99 11.91
N ALA A 165 -4.40 -12.36 12.83
CA ALA A 165 -4.70 -13.26 13.94
C ALA A 165 -5.41 -12.57 15.13
N GLY A 166 -5.82 -11.30 14.98
CA GLY A 166 -6.49 -10.52 16.03
C GLY A 166 -5.54 -9.93 17.09
N ASP A 167 -4.23 -10.13 16.97
CA ASP A 167 -3.24 -9.54 17.87
C ASP A 167 -2.79 -8.16 17.36
N ARG A 168 -3.19 -7.12 18.09
CA ARG A 168 -2.87 -5.72 17.73
C ARG A 168 -1.52 -5.25 18.24
N ARG A 169 -0.81 -6.07 19.02
CA ARG A 169 0.51 -5.72 19.52
C ARG A 169 1.50 -5.72 18.34
N PRO A 170 2.36 -4.70 18.23
CA PRO A 170 3.44 -4.76 17.25
C PRO A 170 4.49 -5.80 17.66
N PRO A 171 5.31 -6.34 16.73
CA PRO A 171 6.24 -7.44 17.01
C PRO A 171 7.16 -7.22 18.23
N GLU A 172 7.67 -6.01 18.47
CA GLU A 172 8.53 -5.66 19.62
C GLU A 172 7.82 -5.77 20.98
N ARG A 173 6.49 -5.90 20.99
CA ARG A 173 5.69 -6.17 22.19
C ARG A 173 5.35 -7.65 22.36
N VAL A 174 5.92 -8.51 21.52
CA VAL A 174 5.85 -9.98 21.59
C VAL A 174 7.29 -10.51 21.64
N PRO A 175 7.97 -10.48 22.82
CA PRO A 175 9.42 -10.69 22.91
C PRO A 175 9.94 -11.95 22.19
N ALA A 176 9.31 -13.11 22.42
CA ALA A 176 9.71 -14.36 21.77
C ALA A 176 9.56 -14.37 20.24
N LEU A 177 8.66 -13.55 19.69
CA LEU A 177 8.58 -13.32 18.25
C LEU A 177 9.67 -12.34 17.80
N PHE A 178 9.81 -11.21 18.50
CA PHE A 178 10.79 -10.18 18.18
C PHE A 178 12.23 -10.70 18.15
N ASP A 179 12.60 -11.51 19.15
CA ASP A 179 13.91 -12.15 19.25
C ASP A 179 14.17 -13.04 18.04
N ARG A 180 13.16 -13.77 17.56
CA ARG A 180 13.28 -14.57 16.34
C ARG A 180 13.46 -13.70 15.10
N LEU A 181 12.68 -12.63 14.93
CA LEU A 181 12.77 -11.74 13.77
C LEU A 181 14.11 -10.99 13.66
N THR A 182 14.75 -10.70 14.80
CA THR A 182 16.05 -9.99 14.86
C THR A 182 17.25 -10.91 14.90
N ALA A 183 17.05 -12.22 15.10
CA ALA A 183 18.13 -13.19 15.12
C ALA A 183 18.89 -13.25 13.78
N ALA A 184 20.17 -13.63 13.84
CA ALA A 184 20.98 -13.87 12.65
C ALA A 184 20.67 -15.22 11.96
N ALA A 185 19.87 -16.09 12.60
CA ALA A 185 19.57 -17.43 12.09
C ALA A 185 18.24 -17.45 11.33
N GLU A 186 18.30 -17.77 10.04
CA GLU A 186 17.14 -17.86 9.15
C GLU A 186 16.10 -18.89 9.63
N GLU A 187 16.53 -19.95 10.32
CA GLU A 187 15.65 -20.99 10.88
C GLU A 187 14.64 -20.39 11.86
N LEU A 188 15.06 -19.36 12.60
CA LEU A 188 14.20 -18.66 13.56
C LEU A 188 13.16 -17.79 12.84
N TRP A 189 13.51 -17.21 11.70
CA TRP A 189 12.58 -16.45 10.86
C TRP A 189 11.52 -17.38 10.26
N ARG A 190 11.94 -18.53 9.73
CA ARG A 190 11.02 -19.56 9.18
C ARG A 190 10.09 -20.08 10.26
N SER A 191 10.60 -20.37 11.46
CA SER A 191 9.76 -20.77 12.60
C SER A 191 8.73 -19.70 12.99
N ALA A 192 9.12 -18.41 12.99
CA ALA A 192 8.18 -17.32 13.25
C ALA A 192 7.11 -17.21 12.15
N ALA A 193 7.50 -17.39 10.88
CA ALA A 193 6.57 -17.40 9.75
C ALA A 193 5.50 -18.49 9.88
N ASP A 194 5.93 -19.73 10.17
CA ASP A 194 5.04 -20.87 10.31
C ASP A 194 4.03 -20.69 11.46
N GLU A 195 4.51 -20.20 12.61
CA GLU A 195 3.66 -19.90 13.76
C GLU A 195 2.62 -18.82 13.43
N LEU A 196 3.04 -17.72 12.83
CA LEU A 196 2.14 -16.61 12.49
C LEU A 196 1.09 -17.04 11.46
N ALA A 197 1.49 -17.77 10.41
CA ALA A 197 0.57 -18.30 9.42
C ALA A 197 -0.43 -19.30 10.04
N ALA A 198 0.02 -20.13 11.00
CA ALA A 198 -0.87 -21.03 11.73
C ALA A 198 -1.89 -20.28 12.58
N ARG A 199 -1.48 -19.21 13.27
CA ARG A 199 -2.38 -18.37 14.08
C ARG A 199 -3.49 -17.74 13.25
N VAL A 200 -3.17 -17.22 12.06
CA VAL A 200 -4.18 -16.65 11.16
C VAL A 200 -5.20 -17.70 10.71
N ARG A 201 -4.77 -18.94 10.47
CA ARG A 201 -5.69 -20.04 10.10
C ARG A 201 -6.60 -20.50 11.24
N SER A 202 -6.24 -20.20 12.49
CA SER A 202 -6.99 -20.60 13.69
C SER A 202 -7.87 -19.49 14.28
N ALA A 203 -7.81 -18.27 13.73
CA ALA A 203 -8.57 -17.11 14.17
C ALA A 203 -9.94 -17.03 13.46
#